data_AF-A0A1B6CFQ0-F1
#
_entry.id   AF-A0A1B6CFQ0-F1
#
_cell.length_a   1.000
_cell.length_b   1.000
_cell.length_c   1.000
_cell.angle_alpha   90.00
_cell.angle_beta   90.00
_cell.angle_gamma   90.00
#
_symmetry.space_group_name_H-M   'P 1'
#
loop_
_entity.id
_entity.type
_entity.pdbx_description
1 polymer ?
#
loop_
_entity_poly.entity_id
_entity_poly.type
_entity_poly.pdbx_seq_one_letter_code
_entity_poly.pdbx_strand_id
1 'polypeptide(L)'
;PPSNQFKTFYVVNVFYIGQTGRSFKTRYVEHLPNPRSSKQKSSFAQHLIDSNHAIDNINSNLEILHVCPKSRKLNTLEEFEIYKSFKIDPNKDSSLNEKIHFRSHQLFNALLKYQYRSADHSSPDKTLNTAATRLT
;
A
#
# COMPACT_ATOMS: atom_id res chain seq x y z
N PRO A 1 18.77 -20.69 7.92
CA PRO A 1 18.16 -20.50 6.57
C PRO A 1 17.43 -19.16 6.48
N PRO A 2 17.62 -18.31 5.47
CA PRO A 2 16.85 -17.06 5.41
C PRO A 2 15.41 -17.40 5.04
N SER A 3 14.66 -17.64 6.11
CA SER A 3 13.24 -17.50 6.37
C SER A 3 12.39 -17.10 5.18
N ASN A 4 11.37 -17.93 4.95
CA ASN A 4 10.06 -17.65 4.37
C ASN A 4 9.49 -16.27 4.79
N GLN A 5 10.08 -15.18 4.31
CA GLN A 5 9.57 -13.82 4.50
C GLN A 5 8.76 -13.44 3.27
N PHE A 6 7.48 -13.25 3.49
CA PHE A 6 6.52 -12.88 2.49
C PHE A 6 6.11 -11.43 2.75
N LYS A 7 6.06 -10.63 1.70
CA LYS A 7 6.21 -9.18 1.80
C LYS A 7 5.29 -8.48 0.79
N THR A 8 4.76 -7.32 1.16
CA THR A 8 3.74 -6.56 0.38
C THR A 8 4.38 -5.35 -0.33
N PHE A 9 3.89 -5.00 -1.53
CA PHE A 9 4.50 -3.96 -2.40
C PHE A 9 3.56 -2.89 -2.90
N TYR A 10 4.15 -1.82 -3.45
CA TYR A 10 3.52 -0.69 -4.15
C TYR A 10 4.16 -0.46 -5.53
N VAL A 11 3.52 0.26 -6.46
CA VAL A 11 4.13 0.90 -7.65
C VAL A 11 3.43 2.23 -7.98
N VAL A 12 4.16 3.27 -8.41
CA VAL A 12 3.76 4.69 -8.45
C VAL A 12 2.87 5.06 -9.67
N ASN A 13 2.02 6.07 -9.47
CA ASN A 13 0.98 6.69 -10.33
C ASN A 13 -0.37 5.96 -10.45
N VAL A 14 -0.34 4.63 -10.46
CA VAL A 14 -1.52 3.78 -10.23
C VAL A 14 -1.07 2.63 -9.34
N PHE A 15 -1.74 2.45 -8.21
CA PHE A 15 -1.26 1.60 -7.13
C PHE A 15 -1.79 0.17 -7.28
N TYR A 16 -0.86 -0.78 -7.27
CA TYR A 16 -1.15 -2.21 -7.11
C TYR A 16 -0.52 -2.68 -5.81
N ILE A 17 -1.37 -3.20 -4.92
CA ILE A 17 -0.96 -3.78 -3.63
C ILE A 17 -1.07 -5.29 -3.74
N GLY A 18 0.03 -5.99 -3.51
CA GLY A 18 0.05 -7.44 -3.57
C GLY A 18 1.08 -8.05 -2.63
N GLN A 19 0.84 -9.28 -2.19
CA GLN A 19 1.78 -10.06 -1.40
C GLN A 19 2.67 -10.95 -2.28
N THR A 20 3.92 -11.18 -1.89
CA THR A 20 4.77 -12.23 -2.48
C THR A 20 5.42 -13.12 -1.44
N GLY A 21 5.77 -14.34 -1.85
CA GLY A 21 6.75 -15.18 -1.18
C GLY A 21 8.09 -15.33 -1.84
N ARG A 22 8.20 -14.76 -3.02
CA ARG A 22 9.44 -14.73 -3.77
C ARG A 22 10.25 -13.51 -3.35
N SER A 23 11.47 -13.41 -3.85
CA SER A 23 12.22 -12.17 -3.72
C SER A 23 11.48 -11.01 -4.36
N PHE A 24 11.76 -9.80 -3.87
CA PHE A 24 11.22 -8.55 -4.38
C PHE A 24 11.50 -8.33 -5.86
N LYS A 25 12.74 -8.57 -6.25
CA LYS A 25 13.18 -8.54 -7.64
C LYS A 25 12.41 -9.52 -8.52
N THR A 26 12.19 -10.75 -8.04
CA THR A 26 11.42 -11.76 -8.79
C THR A 26 9.99 -11.29 -9.02
N ARG A 27 9.30 -10.82 -7.98
CA ARG A 27 7.91 -10.38 -8.11
C ARG A 27 7.79 -9.16 -9.01
N TYR A 28 8.70 -8.20 -8.88
CA TYR A 28 8.74 -7.03 -9.76
C TYR A 28 8.80 -7.44 -11.24
N VAL A 29 9.70 -8.35 -11.61
CA VAL A 29 9.83 -8.86 -12.99
C VAL A 29 8.57 -9.61 -13.45
N GLU A 30 7.91 -10.37 -12.58
CA GLU A 30 6.65 -11.05 -12.90
C GLU A 30 5.52 -10.08 -13.28
N HIS A 31 5.59 -8.85 -12.76
CA HIS A 31 4.63 -7.78 -13.01
C HIS A 31 5.04 -6.83 -14.15
N LEU A 32 6.20 -7.03 -14.78
CA LEU A 32 6.54 -6.30 -16.00
C LEU A 32 5.77 -6.86 -17.21
N PRO A 33 5.47 -6.02 -18.22
CA PRO A 33 4.85 -6.46 -19.46
C PRO A 33 5.69 -7.53 -20.16
N ASN A 34 5.04 -8.59 -20.63
CA ASN A 34 5.65 -9.56 -21.52
C ASN A 34 5.19 -9.28 -22.97
N PRO A 35 6.06 -8.73 -23.83
CA PRO A 35 5.69 -8.37 -25.20
C PRO A 35 5.41 -9.59 -26.10
N ARG A 36 5.82 -10.79 -25.68
CA ARG A 36 5.59 -12.04 -26.42
C ARG A 36 4.29 -12.74 -26.03
N SER A 37 3.54 -12.19 -25.07
CA SER A 37 2.29 -12.78 -24.58
C SER A 37 1.11 -11.91 -24.97
N SER A 38 0.07 -12.51 -25.54
CA SER A 38 -1.21 -11.85 -25.78
C SER A 38 -1.99 -11.55 -24.50
N LYS A 39 -1.67 -12.27 -23.41
CA LYS A 39 -2.28 -12.08 -22.08
C LYS A 39 -1.22 -11.78 -21.04
N GLN A 40 -1.36 -10.69 -20.32
CA GLN A 40 -0.45 -10.33 -19.24
C GLN A 40 -0.77 -11.09 -17.95
N LYS A 41 0.26 -11.26 -17.10
CA LYS A 41 0.16 -12.04 -15.85
C LYS A 41 -0.54 -11.30 -14.72
N SER A 42 -0.75 -10.00 -14.86
CA SER A 42 -1.40 -9.17 -13.85
C SER A 42 -2.11 -7.98 -14.49
N SER A 43 -3.11 -7.44 -13.80
CA SER A 43 -3.76 -6.17 -14.16
C SER A 43 -2.74 -5.03 -14.25
N PHE A 44 -1.74 -5.04 -13.37
CA PHE A 44 -0.61 -4.12 -13.39
C PHE A 44 0.17 -4.18 -14.71
N ALA A 45 0.63 -5.36 -15.11
CA ALA A 45 1.35 -5.54 -16.37
C ALA A 45 0.51 -5.15 -17.59
N GLN A 46 -0.80 -5.42 -17.56
CA GLN A 46 -1.72 -5.02 -18.63
C GLN A 46 -1.88 -3.50 -18.69
N HIS A 47 -2.07 -2.85 -17.53
CA HIS A 47 -2.21 -1.40 -17.43
C HIS A 47 -1.03 -0.67 -18.08
N LEU A 48 0.21 -1.10 -17.81
CA LEU A 48 1.40 -0.45 -18.38
C LEU A 48 1.41 -0.45 -19.92
N ILE A 49 0.86 -1.49 -20.53
CA ILE A 49 0.70 -1.57 -21.99
C ILE A 49 -0.41 -0.61 -22.42
N ASP A 50 -1.58 -0.73 -21.80
CA ASP A 50 -2.79 0.00 -22.20
C ASP A 50 -2.63 1.52 -22.04
N SER A 51 -1.91 1.97 -21.00
CA SER A 51 -1.64 3.38 -20.72
C SER A 51 -0.30 3.87 -21.29
N ASN A 52 0.45 2.99 -21.96
CA ASN A 52 1.83 3.26 -22.43
C ASN A 52 2.70 3.89 -21.32
N HIS A 53 2.55 3.38 -20.09
CA HIS A 53 3.19 3.92 -18.91
C HIS A 53 4.55 3.26 -18.71
N ALA A 54 5.61 4.08 -18.66
CA ALA A 54 6.96 3.62 -18.39
C ALA A 54 7.18 3.49 -16.87
N ILE A 55 7.74 2.36 -16.45
CA ILE A 55 8.24 2.17 -15.09
C ILE A 55 9.76 2.33 -15.12
N ASP A 56 10.29 3.06 -14.15
CA ASP A 56 11.72 3.15 -13.90
C ASP A 56 12.28 1.86 -13.24
N ASN A 57 13.06 2.01 -12.17
CA ASN A 57 13.68 0.90 -11.47
C ASN A 57 12.86 0.48 -10.25
N ILE A 58 13.19 -0.70 -9.72
CA ILE A 58 12.51 -1.26 -8.55
C ILE A 58 12.57 -0.32 -7.33
N ASN A 59 13.63 0.45 -7.12
CA ASN A 59 13.75 1.26 -5.90
C ASN A 59 12.85 2.50 -5.91
N SER A 60 12.53 3.04 -7.09
CA SER A 60 11.62 4.19 -7.22
C SER A 60 10.15 3.77 -7.33
N ASN A 61 9.91 2.54 -7.80
CA ASN A 61 8.59 2.03 -8.11
C ASN A 61 8.13 0.95 -7.14
N LEU A 62 8.79 0.74 -6.01
CA LEU A 62 8.43 -0.32 -5.09
C LEU A 62 8.61 0.11 -3.64
N GLU A 63 7.49 0.17 -2.90
CA GLU A 63 7.49 0.41 -1.47
C GLU A 63 7.14 -0.88 -0.73
N ILE A 64 7.82 -1.15 0.38
CA ILE A 64 7.58 -2.33 1.20
C ILE A 64 6.70 -1.93 2.38
N LEU A 65 5.46 -2.42 2.42
CA LEU A 65 4.52 -2.07 3.49
C LEU A 65 4.68 -2.95 4.72
N HIS A 66 4.87 -4.26 4.50
CA HIS A 66 4.95 -5.26 5.56
C HIS A 66 5.97 -6.35 5.24
N VAL A 67 6.62 -6.87 6.28
CA VAL A 67 7.47 -8.05 6.22
C VAL A 67 7.02 -9.06 7.27
N CYS A 68 6.48 -10.20 6.85
CA CYS A 68 6.09 -11.25 7.79
C CYS A 68 6.12 -12.66 7.17
N PRO A 69 6.08 -13.74 7.97
CA PRO A 69 5.97 -15.09 7.41
C PRO A 69 4.64 -15.35 6.70
N LYS A 70 4.63 -16.26 5.71
CA LYS A 70 3.38 -16.67 5.04
C LYS A 70 2.39 -17.19 6.08
N SER A 71 1.24 -16.52 6.15
CA SER A 71 0.21 -16.81 7.14
C SER A 71 -1.10 -16.15 6.74
N ARG A 72 -2.19 -16.49 7.43
CA ARG A 72 -3.46 -15.78 7.30
C ARG A 72 -3.32 -14.29 7.63
N LYS A 73 -2.39 -13.93 8.52
CA LYS A 73 -2.06 -12.54 8.83
C LYS A 73 -1.62 -11.77 7.58
N LEU A 74 -0.84 -12.37 6.69
CA LEU A 74 -0.40 -11.69 5.47
C LEU A 74 -1.56 -11.41 4.51
N ASN A 75 -2.51 -12.33 4.40
CA ASN A 75 -3.73 -12.09 3.62
C ASN A 75 -4.54 -10.93 4.23
N THR A 76 -4.68 -10.90 5.55
CA THR A 76 -5.38 -9.79 6.25
C THR A 76 -4.65 -8.46 6.08
N LEU A 77 -3.33 -8.45 6.09
CA LEU A 77 -2.53 -7.24 5.85
C LEU A 77 -2.68 -6.74 4.41
N GLU A 78 -2.62 -7.64 3.42
CA GLU A 78 -2.88 -7.30 2.02
C GLU A 78 -4.28 -6.70 1.84
N GLU A 79 -5.31 -7.35 2.41
CA GLU A 79 -6.69 -6.86 2.35
C GLU A 79 -6.86 -5.50 3.04
N PHE A 80 -6.21 -5.29 4.19
CA PHE A 80 -6.24 -4.03 4.93
C PHE A 80 -5.56 -2.89 4.16
N GLU A 81 -4.39 -3.12 3.55
CA GLU A 81 -3.70 -2.08 2.78
C GLU A 81 -4.46 -1.71 1.50
N ILE A 82 -5.06 -2.71 0.82
CA ILE A 82 -5.97 -2.44 -0.31
C ILE A 82 -7.18 -1.63 0.18
N TYR A 83 -7.77 -1.99 1.31
CA TYR A 83 -8.88 -1.23 1.87
C TYR A 83 -8.51 0.22 2.21
N LYS A 84 -7.35 0.40 2.86
CA LYS A 84 -6.82 1.70 3.25
C LYS A 84 -6.55 2.58 2.03
N SER A 85 -5.99 2.03 0.95
CA SER A 85 -5.73 2.81 -0.27
C SER A 85 -7.03 3.35 -0.88
N PHE A 86 -8.08 2.54 -0.97
CA PHE A 86 -9.42 2.99 -1.43
C PHE A 86 -10.09 4.02 -0.50
N LYS A 87 -9.66 4.13 0.75
CA LYS A 87 -10.17 5.14 1.70
C LYS A 87 -9.43 6.46 1.62
N ILE A 88 -8.13 6.42 1.35
CA ILE A 88 -7.29 7.62 1.23
C ILE A 88 -7.50 8.27 -0.13
N ASP A 89 -7.52 7.47 -1.20
CA ASP A 89 -7.83 7.93 -2.55
C ASP A 89 -9.10 7.26 -3.06
N PRO A 90 -10.26 7.94 -3.00
CA PRO A 90 -11.52 7.39 -3.50
C PRO A 90 -11.59 7.35 -5.03
N ASN A 91 -10.64 7.95 -5.76
CA ASN A 91 -10.60 7.83 -7.22
C ASN A 91 -10.21 6.40 -7.60
N LYS A 92 -11.19 5.68 -8.16
CA LYS A 92 -11.04 4.28 -8.55
C LYS A 92 -9.95 4.06 -9.59
N ASP A 93 -9.69 5.06 -10.43
CA ASP A 93 -8.75 4.96 -11.54
C ASP A 93 -7.30 4.86 -11.07
N SER A 94 -7.04 5.20 -9.80
CA SER A 94 -5.72 5.08 -9.15
C SER A 94 -5.41 3.68 -8.60
N SER A 95 -6.35 2.72 -8.58
CA SER A 95 -6.12 1.38 -7.99
C SER A 95 -6.33 0.25 -9.00
N LEU A 96 -5.30 -0.58 -9.19
CA LEU A 96 -5.35 -1.75 -10.08
C LEU A 96 -5.74 -3.05 -9.36
N ASN A 97 -5.97 -2.98 -8.06
CA ASN A 97 -6.57 -4.07 -7.31
C ASN A 97 -8.06 -4.18 -7.66
N GLU A 98 -8.51 -5.39 -7.99
CA GLU A 98 -9.95 -5.64 -8.08
C GLU A 98 -10.61 -5.34 -6.72
N LYS A 99 -11.85 -4.81 -6.76
CA LYS A 99 -12.61 -4.55 -5.54
C LYS A 99 -12.92 -5.85 -4.84
N ILE A 100 -12.11 -6.17 -3.85
CA ILE A 100 -12.36 -7.25 -2.92
C ILE A 100 -13.63 -6.86 -2.15
N HIS A 101 -14.64 -7.73 -2.09
CA HIS A 101 -15.74 -7.55 -1.14
C HIS A 101 -15.15 -7.69 0.27
N PHE A 102 -14.72 -6.58 0.86
CA PHE A 102 -14.02 -6.58 2.14
C PHE A 102 -14.96 -7.06 3.25
N ARG A 103 -14.94 -8.37 3.52
CA ARG A 103 -15.58 -8.94 4.71
C ARG A 103 -14.70 -8.64 5.92
N SER A 104 -14.61 -7.35 6.28
CA SER A 104 -14.06 -6.80 7.55
C SER A 104 -14.19 -5.26 7.64
N HIS A 105 -15.16 -4.63 6.96
CA HIS A 105 -15.24 -3.17 6.89
C HIS A 105 -15.30 -2.46 8.26
N GLN A 106 -15.96 -3.02 9.27
CA GLN A 106 -16.03 -2.39 10.59
C GLN A 106 -14.70 -2.46 11.34
N LEU A 107 -14.00 -3.59 11.27
CA LEU A 107 -12.70 -3.76 11.91
C LEU A 107 -11.64 -2.86 11.28
N PHE A 108 -11.57 -2.82 9.94
CA PHE A 108 -10.61 -1.96 9.24
C PHE A 108 -10.92 -0.48 9.46
N ASN A 109 -12.20 -0.09 9.52
CA ASN A 109 -12.58 1.27 9.92
C ASN A 109 -12.11 1.62 11.33
N ALA A 110 -12.27 0.71 12.29
CA ALA A 110 -11.81 0.92 13.66
C ALA A 110 -10.28 1.08 13.71
N LEU A 111 -9.55 0.23 12.99
CA LEU A 111 -8.08 0.29 12.89
C LEU A 111 -7.60 1.61 12.27
N LEU A 112 -8.20 2.05 11.17
CA LEU A 112 -7.85 3.34 10.57
C LEU A 112 -8.12 4.50 11.53
N LYS A 113 -9.29 4.55 12.17
CA LYS A 113 -9.61 5.58 13.17
C LYS A 113 -8.60 5.62 14.31
N TYR A 114 -8.16 4.45 14.79
CA TYR A 114 -7.12 4.36 15.82
C TYR A 114 -5.77 4.88 15.34
N GLN A 115 -5.36 4.53 14.11
CA GLN A 115 -4.10 5.03 13.51
C GLN A 115 -4.11 6.55 13.35
N TYR A 116 -5.20 7.15 12.85
CA TYR A 116 -5.31 8.61 12.72
C TYR A 116 -5.25 9.32 14.07
N ARG A 117 -5.96 8.82 15.10
CA ARG A 117 -5.91 9.39 16.46
C ARG A 117 -4.50 9.31 17.08
N SER A 118 -3.78 8.24 16.80
CA SER A 118 -2.41 8.07 17.30
C SER A 118 -1.43 9.03 16.63
N ALA A 119 -1.65 9.38 15.36
CA ALA A 119 -0.86 10.38 14.65
C ALA A 119 -1.09 11.80 15.20
N ASP A 120 -2.33 12.16 15.54
CA ASP A 120 -2.68 13.47 16.10
C ASP A 120 -2.06 13.73 17.49
N HIS A 121 -1.76 12.68 18.26
CA HIS A 121 -1.08 12.77 19.56
C HIS A 121 0.46 12.71 19.47
N SER A 122 1.02 12.58 18.26
CA SER A 122 2.47 12.61 18.01
C SER A 122 2.98 13.96 17.48
N SER A 123 2.09 14.95 17.33
CA SER A 123 2.47 16.34 17.12
C SER A 123 2.97 16.92 18.45
N PRO A 124 4.12 17.64 18.50
CA PRO A 124 4.64 18.15 19.75
C PRO A 124 3.62 19.08 20.39
N ASP A 125 3.39 18.79 21.66
CA ASP A 125 2.48 19.48 22.57
C ASP A 125 2.62 21.00 22.45
N LYS A 126 1.64 21.65 21.81
CA LYS A 126 1.43 23.09 21.94
C LYS A 126 0.60 23.33 23.20
N THR A 127 1.13 23.00 24.37
CA THR A 127 0.59 23.54 25.61
C THR A 127 1.52 24.59 26.20
N LEU A 128 0.86 25.70 26.55
CA LEU A 128 1.19 26.62 27.63
C LEU A 128 2.30 27.64 27.34
N ASN A 129 1.89 28.73 26.71
CA ASN A 129 2.28 30.04 27.22
C ASN A 129 1.02 30.83 27.56
N THR A 130 0.45 30.52 28.73
CA THR A 130 -0.56 31.37 29.38
C THR A 130 0.15 32.28 30.38
N ALA A 131 0.05 33.58 30.10
CA ALA A 131 0.04 34.70 31.04
C ALA A 131 1.31 35.10 31.82
N ALA A 132 1.87 36.24 31.42
CA ALA A 132 2.46 37.32 32.23
C ALA A 132 2.86 38.44 31.24
N THR A 133 2.50 39.72 31.31
CA THR A 133 1.95 40.57 32.36
C THR A 133 1.39 41.83 31.70
N ARG A 134 0.29 42.33 32.25
CA ARG A 134 -0.34 43.64 31.98
C ARG A 134 0.60 44.82 32.27
N LEU A 135 0.29 45.97 31.66
CA LEU A 135 0.75 47.35 31.99
C LEU A 135 2.20 47.61 31.55
N THR A 136 2.52 48.65 30.79
CA THR A 136 2.02 50.04 30.75
C THR A 136 2.09 50.61 29.34
#